data_AF-A0A2H0QKY9-F1
#
_entry.id   AF-A0A2H0QKY9-F1
#
_cell.length_a   1.000
_cell.length_b   1.000
_cell.length_c   1.000
_cell.angle_alpha   90.00
_cell.angle_beta   90.00
_cell.angle_gamma   90.00
#
_symmetry.space_group_name_H-M   'P 1'
#
loop_
_entity.id
_entity.type
_entity.pdbx_description
1 polymer ?
#
loop_
_entity_poly.entity_id
_entity_poly.type
_entity_poly.pdbx_seq_one_letter_code
_entity_poly.pdbx_strand_id
1 'polypeptide(L)'
;MNKKNIAIISFLVVALAMVFYMMRPIELNQVSSQIVEVQEKPQAEVINQIVIEKNSPDQKEAIIKVEQKSSLTSEQKKSELQKMMLELSKYDDRCVESDKKQFPDDRLIDVNDPFYTKPEMVIQKMHDGVWENMNRPISREARELMKEIVNQDSQVDTSELYAQLNAIEICRPARTMTYVETVFEAFKHHKWNDKVRQEILFVTYSMFEFVIKKEFSTPNLLLMLSMMRTMSENGVIPKENLEDINRVFTRVVDQEKYFRDTLRDGKSAEEKVTTFKEDFQVKDEMGQEIMNMMREYRRRYAPDFSE
;
A
#
# COMPACT_ATOMS: atom_id res chain seq x y z
N MET A 1 52.44 34.77 -18.13
CA MET A 1 52.16 33.31 -17.99
C MET A 1 52.31 32.66 -19.36
N ASN A 2 53.13 31.60 -19.48
CA ASN A 2 53.46 31.01 -20.79
C ASN A 2 52.21 30.32 -21.39
N LYS A 3 51.96 30.44 -22.71
CA LYS A 3 50.76 29.87 -23.36
C LYS A 3 50.63 28.36 -23.12
N LYS A 4 51.77 27.66 -23.00
CA LYS A 4 51.83 26.23 -22.61
C LYS A 4 51.31 25.98 -21.20
N ASN A 5 51.58 26.87 -20.24
CA ASN A 5 51.10 26.73 -18.86
C ASN A 5 49.59 26.96 -18.78
N ILE A 6 49.04 27.87 -19.60
CA ILE A 6 47.58 28.09 -19.68
C ILE A 6 46.89 26.84 -20.22
N ALA A 7 47.41 26.23 -21.29
CA ALA A 7 46.82 25.02 -21.86
C ALA A 7 46.85 23.82 -20.88
N ILE A 8 47.94 23.67 -20.13
CA ILE A 8 48.07 22.61 -19.12
C ILE A 8 47.08 22.83 -17.97
N ILE A 9 46.93 24.07 -17.50
CA ILE A 9 45.97 24.40 -16.43
C ILE A 9 44.53 24.18 -16.91
N SER A 10 44.19 24.60 -18.12
CA SER A 10 42.85 24.36 -18.69
C SER A 10 42.54 22.87 -18.83
N PHE A 11 43.51 22.08 -19.27
CA PHE A 11 43.35 20.62 -19.37
C PHE A 11 43.16 19.97 -17.99
N LEU A 12 43.94 20.39 -16.99
CA LEU A 12 43.80 19.94 -15.61
C LEU A 12 42.42 20.28 -15.02
N VAL A 13 41.90 21.48 -15.29
CA VAL A 13 40.57 21.89 -14.83
C VAL A 13 39.46 21.05 -15.47
N VAL A 14 39.55 20.76 -16.77
CA VAL A 14 38.57 19.92 -17.47
C VAL A 14 38.65 18.46 -17.00
N ALA A 15 39.86 17.94 -16.79
CA ALA A 15 40.07 16.60 -16.26
C ALA A 15 39.51 16.47 -14.83
N LEU A 16 39.77 17.46 -13.96
CA LEU A 16 39.19 17.51 -12.61
C LEU A 16 37.66 17.63 -12.63
N ALA A 17 37.09 18.40 -13.56
CA ALA A 17 35.65 18.49 -13.72
C ALA A 17 35.01 17.17 -14.18
N MET A 18 35.67 16.43 -15.09
CA MET A 18 35.20 15.09 -15.48
C MET A 18 35.32 14.08 -14.36
N VAL A 19 36.44 14.06 -13.62
CA VAL A 19 36.60 13.18 -12.47
C VAL A 19 35.56 13.51 -11.41
N PHE A 20 35.30 14.79 -11.13
CA PHE A 20 34.24 15.22 -10.23
C PHE A 20 32.85 14.82 -10.72
N TYR A 21 32.60 14.88 -12.03
CA TYR A 21 31.32 14.44 -12.62
C TYR A 21 31.15 12.92 -12.55
N MET A 22 32.21 12.14 -12.76
CA MET A 22 32.19 10.68 -12.65
C MET A 22 32.22 10.16 -11.21
N MET A 23 32.80 10.94 -10.28
CA MET A 23 32.83 10.64 -8.84
C MET A 23 31.65 11.23 -8.09
N ARG A 24 30.80 12.05 -8.72
CA ARG A 24 29.45 12.23 -8.20
C ARG A 24 28.84 10.83 -8.20
N PRO A 25 28.42 10.30 -7.04
CA PRO A 25 27.58 9.12 -7.06
C PRO A 25 26.45 9.46 -8.01
N ILE A 26 26.28 8.64 -9.05
CA ILE A 26 24.96 8.53 -9.66
C ILE A 26 24.10 8.21 -8.45
N GLU A 27 23.34 9.20 -7.98
CA GLU A 27 22.18 8.95 -7.16
C GLU A 27 21.33 8.05 -8.06
N LEU A 28 21.57 6.73 -7.93
CA LEU A 28 20.52 5.76 -8.04
C LEU A 28 19.43 6.40 -7.20
N ASN A 29 18.41 6.92 -7.88
CA ASN A 29 17.18 7.34 -7.26
C ASN A 29 16.79 6.17 -6.37
N GLN A 30 17.15 6.27 -5.10
CA GLN A 30 16.85 5.28 -4.11
C GLN A 30 15.34 5.30 -4.06
N VAL A 31 14.77 4.25 -4.63
CA VAL A 31 13.42 3.83 -4.34
C VAL A 31 13.33 3.79 -2.81
N SER A 32 12.72 4.84 -2.27
CA SER A 32 12.09 4.89 -0.96
C SER A 32 12.84 4.25 0.20
N SER A 33 13.98 4.81 0.59
CA SER A 33 14.54 4.59 1.94
C SER A 33 13.68 5.24 3.04
N GLN A 34 12.74 6.13 2.68
CA GLN A 34 11.79 6.76 3.61
C GLN A 34 10.71 5.79 4.16
N ILE A 35 10.57 4.57 3.62
CA ILE A 35 9.69 3.55 4.20
C ILE A 35 10.41 2.68 5.24
N VAL A 36 11.75 2.62 5.22
CA VAL A 36 12.52 1.69 6.07
C VAL A 36 12.95 2.33 7.40
N GLU A 37 13.06 3.66 7.49
CA GLU A 37 13.63 4.33 8.66
C GLU A 37 12.61 4.75 9.76
N VAL A 38 11.34 4.37 9.62
CA VAL A 38 10.27 4.71 10.62
C VAL A 38 9.81 3.49 11.43
N GLN A 39 10.64 2.46 11.55
CA GLN A 39 10.44 1.34 12.49
C GLN A 39 11.58 1.28 13.53
N GLU A 40 11.69 2.30 14.38
CA GLU A 40 12.40 2.15 15.65
C GLU A 40 11.39 2.17 16.83
N LYS A 41 11.13 0.94 17.33
CA LYS A 41 10.72 0.47 18.68
C LYS A 41 9.70 1.26 19.52
N PRO A 42 8.76 0.54 20.17
CA PRO A 42 9.01 0.02 21.54
C PRO A 42 8.64 -1.47 21.71
N GLN A 43 9.44 -2.32 22.39
CA GLN A 43 9.25 -2.82 23.78
C GLN A 43 7.77 -3.13 24.12
N ALA A 44 7.31 -4.31 24.59
CA ALA A 44 7.92 -5.35 25.42
C ALA A 44 7.14 -6.71 25.33
N GLU A 45 7.61 -7.68 26.12
CA GLU A 45 7.38 -9.14 26.23
C GLU A 45 5.95 -9.67 26.48
N VAL A 46 5.87 -11.02 26.46
CA VAL A 46 4.83 -11.97 26.95
C VAL A 46 3.79 -12.34 25.85
N ILE A 47 3.73 -13.56 25.29
CA ILE A 47 3.18 -14.81 25.86
C ILE A 47 3.69 -16.06 25.08
N ASN A 48 3.96 -17.13 25.83
CA ASN A 48 4.47 -18.44 25.39
C ASN A 48 3.48 -19.33 24.59
N GLN A 49 4.09 -20.12 23.68
CA GLN A 49 3.78 -21.49 23.23
C GLN A 49 2.32 -21.98 23.16
N ILE A 50 1.84 -22.26 21.94
CA ILE A 50 1.01 -23.44 21.63
C ILE A 50 1.39 -23.99 20.25
N VAL A 51 1.74 -25.27 20.20
CA VAL A 51 2.00 -26.08 19.01
C VAL A 51 0.70 -26.28 18.23
N ILE A 52 0.67 -25.98 16.93
CA ILE A 52 -0.46 -26.34 16.05
C ILE A 52 0.04 -27.30 14.98
N GLU A 53 -0.49 -28.51 15.08
CA GLU A 53 -0.37 -29.61 14.13
C GLU A 53 -1.18 -29.31 12.87
N LYS A 54 -0.61 -29.72 11.72
CA LYS A 54 -1.16 -29.64 10.37
C LYS A 54 -2.64 -30.05 10.30
N ASN A 55 -3.43 -29.36 9.49
CA ASN A 55 -4.01 -29.91 8.25
C ASN A 55 -4.87 -28.85 7.53
N SER A 56 -4.40 -28.43 6.36
CA SER A 56 -5.27 -28.02 5.24
C SER A 56 -5.90 -29.30 4.68
N PRO A 57 -7.20 -29.38 4.37
CA PRO A 57 -7.74 -28.70 3.18
C PRO A 57 -9.20 -28.23 3.33
N ASP A 58 -9.52 -27.01 2.91
CA ASP A 58 -10.78 -26.72 2.20
C ASP A 58 -10.81 -25.26 1.74
N GLN A 59 -10.39 -25.07 0.49
CA GLN A 59 -10.76 -23.92 -0.32
C GLN A 59 -12.26 -24.02 -0.64
N LYS A 60 -13.12 -23.51 0.24
CA LYS A 60 -14.51 -23.19 -0.09
C LYS A 60 -14.91 -21.89 0.60
N GLU A 61 -15.17 -20.88 -0.22
CA GLU A 61 -16.08 -19.77 0.04
C GLU A 61 -16.10 -19.24 1.48
N ALA A 62 -15.16 -18.34 1.80
CA ALA A 62 -15.41 -17.37 2.86
C ALA A 62 -16.37 -16.28 2.35
N ILE A 63 -17.60 -16.68 1.99
CA ILE A 63 -18.74 -15.78 2.04
C ILE A 63 -19.08 -15.67 3.52
N ILE A 64 -18.39 -14.77 4.21
CA ILE A 64 -18.82 -14.34 5.54
C ILE A 64 -20.18 -13.67 5.32
N LYS A 65 -21.24 -14.33 5.81
CA LYS A 65 -22.58 -13.76 5.87
C LYS A 65 -22.46 -12.42 6.59
N VAL A 66 -22.70 -11.33 5.86
CA VAL A 66 -23.02 -10.03 6.43
C VAL A 66 -24.43 -10.16 7.01
N GLU A 67 -24.53 -10.81 8.17
CA GLU A 67 -25.68 -10.58 9.05
C GLU A 67 -25.62 -9.10 9.43
N GLN A 68 -26.66 -8.37 9.05
CA GLN A 68 -26.89 -7.00 9.49
C GLN A 68 -26.87 -6.98 11.03
N LYS A 69 -25.71 -6.65 11.63
CA LYS A 69 -25.56 -6.38 13.05
C LYS A 69 -26.26 -5.06 13.38
N SER A 70 -27.59 -5.10 13.40
CA SER A 70 -28.38 -4.04 14.00
C SER A 70 -28.24 -4.13 15.52
N SER A 71 -27.75 -3.02 16.12
CA SER A 71 -27.81 -2.66 17.55
C SER A 71 -26.93 -3.37 18.58
N LEU A 72 -25.63 -3.57 18.30
CA LEU A 72 -24.68 -3.81 19.41
C LEU A 72 -24.51 -2.54 20.26
N THR A 73 -24.40 -2.70 21.59
CA THR A 73 -24.04 -1.60 22.50
C THR A 73 -22.57 -1.19 22.32
N SER A 74 -22.16 -0.02 22.82
CA SER A 74 -20.77 0.45 22.75
C SER A 74 -19.79 -0.58 23.35
N GLU A 75 -20.14 -1.17 24.49
CA GLU A 75 -19.33 -2.19 25.17
C GLU A 75 -19.23 -3.48 24.36
N GLN A 76 -20.32 -3.91 23.72
CA GLN A 76 -20.32 -5.09 22.86
C GLN A 76 -19.43 -4.88 21.63
N LYS A 77 -19.48 -3.68 21.03
CA LYS A 77 -18.60 -3.30 19.90
C LYS A 77 -17.13 -3.27 20.30
N LYS A 78 -16.80 -2.69 21.47
CA LYS A 78 -15.43 -2.70 22.01
C LYS A 78 -14.92 -4.13 22.23
N SER A 79 -15.75 -4.99 22.83
CA SER A 79 -15.40 -6.41 23.04
C SER A 79 -15.20 -7.16 21.73
N GLU A 80 -16.02 -6.89 20.72
CA GLU A 80 -15.87 -7.48 19.40
C GLU A 80 -14.60 -6.99 18.68
N LEU A 81 -14.30 -5.69 18.75
CA LEU A 81 -13.08 -5.12 18.20
C LEU A 81 -11.84 -5.79 18.83
N GLN A 82 -11.83 -5.97 20.15
CA GLN A 82 -10.74 -6.68 20.84
C GLN A 82 -10.56 -8.12 20.35
N LYS A 83 -11.66 -8.85 20.08
CA LYS A 83 -11.58 -10.20 19.49
C LYS A 83 -10.98 -10.16 18.09
N MET A 84 -11.38 -9.19 17.26
CA MET A 84 -10.79 -8.99 15.93
C MET A 84 -9.30 -8.63 16.03
N MET A 85 -8.89 -7.82 17.01
CA MET A 85 -7.46 -7.49 17.22
C MET A 85 -6.63 -8.72 17.55
N LEU A 86 -7.16 -9.61 18.40
CA LEU A 86 -6.52 -10.89 18.69
C LEU A 86 -6.39 -11.77 17.45
N GLU A 87 -7.38 -11.77 16.57
CA GLU A 87 -7.31 -12.52 15.32
C GLU A 87 -6.33 -11.90 14.32
N LEU A 88 -6.30 -10.57 14.20
CA LEU A 88 -5.35 -9.85 13.37
C LEU A 88 -3.90 -10.05 13.83
N SER A 89 -3.65 -10.14 15.13
CA SER A 89 -2.31 -10.46 15.65
C SER A 89 -1.77 -11.81 15.16
N LYS A 90 -2.66 -12.75 14.80
CA LYS A 90 -2.31 -14.06 14.21
C LYS A 90 -2.29 -14.04 12.68
N TYR A 91 -2.66 -12.93 12.07
CA TYR A 91 -2.72 -12.78 10.61
C TYR A 91 -1.33 -12.48 10.02
N ASP A 92 -0.44 -11.84 10.77
CA ASP A 92 0.94 -11.53 10.33
C ASP A 92 1.71 -12.78 9.90
N ASP A 93 1.67 -13.84 10.71
CA ASP A 93 2.32 -15.12 10.39
C ASP A 93 1.75 -15.75 9.11
N ARG A 94 0.41 -15.71 8.95
CA ARG A 94 -0.28 -16.23 7.77
C ARG A 94 0.05 -15.44 6.50
N CYS A 95 0.17 -14.13 6.63
CA CYS A 95 0.51 -13.21 5.55
C CYS A 95 1.94 -13.44 5.06
N VAL A 96 2.91 -13.62 5.97
CA VAL A 96 4.30 -13.97 5.62
C VAL A 96 4.39 -15.37 4.98
N GLU A 97 3.64 -16.35 5.48
CA GLU A 97 3.60 -17.70 4.90
C GLU A 97 3.02 -17.68 3.48
N SER A 98 1.92 -16.95 3.28
CA SER A 98 1.28 -16.80 1.99
C SER A 98 2.17 -16.07 0.98
N ASP A 99 2.88 -15.01 1.40
CA ASP A 99 3.85 -14.31 0.54
C ASP A 99 5.00 -15.21 0.11
N LYS A 100 5.56 -16.00 1.02
CA LYS A 100 6.60 -16.99 0.69
C LYS A 100 6.10 -18.08 -0.25
N LYS A 101 4.84 -18.51 -0.10
CA LYS A 101 4.24 -19.52 -0.97
C LYS A 101 3.98 -18.97 -2.37
N GLN A 102 3.50 -17.74 -2.47
CA GLN A 102 3.21 -17.09 -3.75
C GLN A 102 4.49 -16.64 -4.46
N PHE A 103 5.46 -16.13 -3.73
CA PHE A 103 6.73 -15.62 -4.25
C PHE A 103 7.90 -16.38 -3.59
N PRO A 104 8.09 -17.67 -3.94
CA PRO A 104 9.13 -18.51 -3.33
C PRO A 104 10.54 -18.15 -3.81
N ASP A 105 10.65 -17.44 -4.93
CA ASP A 105 11.89 -17.19 -5.63
C ASP A 105 11.98 -15.71 -6.04
N ASP A 106 13.16 -15.12 -5.82
CA ASP A 106 13.45 -13.72 -6.15
C ASP A 106 13.54 -13.50 -7.69
N ARG A 107 13.53 -14.57 -8.50
CA ARG A 107 13.39 -14.43 -9.97
C ARG A 107 12.13 -13.70 -10.40
N LEU A 108 11.06 -13.76 -9.61
CA LEU A 108 9.82 -13.04 -9.90
C LEU A 108 9.93 -11.52 -9.65
N ILE A 109 11.04 -11.01 -9.15
CA ILE A 109 11.30 -9.56 -9.06
C ILE A 109 12.37 -9.10 -10.05
N ASP A 110 12.84 -9.98 -10.94
CA ASP A 110 13.73 -9.63 -12.05
C ASP A 110 12.93 -9.55 -13.36
N VAL A 111 12.76 -8.33 -13.87
CA VAL A 111 12.06 -8.05 -15.14
C VAL A 111 12.66 -8.79 -16.34
N ASN A 112 13.93 -9.20 -16.27
CA ASN A 112 14.61 -9.93 -17.33
C ASN A 112 14.36 -11.44 -17.30
N ASP A 113 13.69 -11.97 -16.28
CA ASP A 113 13.41 -13.40 -16.18
C ASP A 113 12.50 -13.86 -17.35
N PRO A 114 12.74 -15.05 -17.95
CA PRO A 114 11.91 -15.59 -19.02
C PRO A 114 10.41 -15.70 -18.68
N PHE A 115 10.04 -15.72 -17.40
CA PHE A 115 8.66 -15.63 -16.95
C PHE A 115 7.90 -14.45 -17.57
N TYR A 116 8.55 -13.29 -17.72
CA TYR A 116 7.95 -12.07 -18.30
C TYR A 116 7.75 -12.12 -19.82
N THR A 117 8.15 -13.21 -20.49
CA THR A 117 7.82 -13.40 -21.91
C THR A 117 6.37 -13.83 -22.15
N LYS A 118 5.64 -14.20 -21.09
CA LYS A 118 4.25 -14.68 -21.12
C LYS A 118 3.33 -13.78 -20.30
N PRO A 119 2.82 -12.67 -20.87
CA PRO A 119 2.05 -11.66 -20.14
C PRO A 119 0.85 -12.23 -19.37
N GLU A 120 0.16 -13.21 -19.95
CA GLU A 120 -1.01 -13.85 -19.36
C GLU A 120 -0.67 -14.56 -18.04
N MET A 121 0.50 -15.19 -17.95
CA MET A 121 0.96 -15.85 -16.72
C MET A 121 1.35 -14.81 -15.65
N VAL A 122 1.98 -13.71 -16.09
CA VAL A 122 2.36 -12.61 -15.20
C VAL A 122 1.13 -11.95 -14.58
N ILE A 123 0.12 -11.66 -15.40
CA ILE A 123 -1.13 -11.02 -14.96
C ILE A 123 -1.92 -11.95 -14.05
N GLN A 124 -2.03 -13.23 -14.38
CA GLN A 124 -2.70 -14.21 -13.51
C GLN A 124 -2.02 -14.28 -12.13
N LYS A 125 -0.69 -14.32 -12.11
CA LYS A 125 0.08 -14.35 -10.86
C LYS A 125 -0.05 -13.04 -10.06
N MET A 126 -0.20 -11.91 -10.73
CA MET A 126 -0.52 -10.61 -10.10
C MET A 126 -1.87 -10.66 -9.41
N HIS A 127 -2.89 -11.14 -10.12
CA HIS A 127 -4.23 -11.33 -9.56
C HIS A 127 -4.20 -12.25 -8.33
N ASP A 128 -3.62 -13.43 -8.44
CA ASP A 128 -3.63 -14.45 -7.38
C ASP A 128 -2.81 -14.01 -6.17
N GLY A 129 -1.60 -13.48 -6.40
CA GLY A 129 -0.73 -12.98 -5.35
C GLY A 129 -1.39 -11.85 -4.57
N VAL A 130 -2.03 -10.89 -5.25
CA VAL A 130 -2.72 -9.80 -4.56
C VAL A 130 -3.98 -10.29 -3.87
N TRP A 131 -4.80 -11.13 -4.51
CA TRP A 131 -6.03 -11.62 -3.90
C TRP A 131 -5.75 -12.39 -2.62
N GLU A 132 -4.79 -13.31 -2.62
CA GLU A 132 -4.47 -14.12 -1.45
C GLU A 132 -3.82 -13.31 -0.33
N ASN A 133 -3.01 -12.31 -0.67
CA ASN A 133 -2.17 -11.63 0.30
C ASN A 133 -2.70 -10.29 0.82
N MET A 134 -3.55 -9.62 0.04
CA MET A 134 -4.05 -8.28 0.36
C MET A 134 -5.51 -8.30 0.81
N ASN A 135 -6.27 -9.37 0.54
CA ASN A 135 -7.68 -9.47 0.95
C ASN A 135 -7.81 -9.76 2.46
N ARG A 136 -8.11 -8.72 3.22
CA ARG A 136 -8.13 -8.74 4.69
C ARG A 136 -9.53 -8.37 5.22
N PRO A 137 -10.53 -9.26 5.09
CA PRO A 137 -11.91 -8.95 5.49
C PRO A 137 -12.01 -8.54 6.97
N ILE A 138 -11.24 -9.18 7.86
CA ILE A 138 -11.23 -8.88 9.30
C ILE A 138 -10.69 -7.47 9.56
N SER A 139 -9.65 -7.04 8.85
CA SER A 139 -9.09 -5.68 8.99
C SER A 139 -10.10 -4.61 8.59
N ARG A 140 -10.81 -4.85 7.49
CA ARG A 140 -11.90 -3.99 7.03
C ARG A 140 -13.04 -3.93 8.05
N GLU A 141 -13.49 -5.07 8.56
CA GLU A 141 -14.54 -5.13 9.58
C GLU A 141 -14.13 -4.42 10.88
N ALA A 142 -12.90 -4.64 11.35
CA ALA A 142 -12.36 -3.97 12.52
C ALA A 142 -12.28 -2.44 12.33
N ARG A 143 -11.87 -1.97 11.16
CA ARG A 143 -11.82 -0.54 10.84
C ARG A 143 -13.22 0.07 10.83
N GLU A 144 -14.20 -0.58 10.23
CA GLU A 144 -15.59 -0.10 10.22
C GLU A 144 -16.17 -0.09 11.64
N LEU A 145 -15.92 -1.14 12.44
CA LEU A 145 -16.34 -1.18 13.84
C LEU A 145 -15.69 -0.07 14.67
N MET A 146 -14.42 0.25 14.39
CA MET A 146 -13.72 1.38 15.02
C MET A 146 -14.37 2.73 14.67
N LYS A 147 -14.71 2.96 13.40
CA LYS A 147 -15.46 4.15 12.97
C LYS A 147 -16.79 4.26 13.73
N GLU A 148 -17.50 3.16 13.89
CA GLU A 148 -18.75 3.13 14.65
C GLU A 148 -18.57 3.49 16.13
N ILE A 149 -17.53 2.94 16.79
CA ILE A 149 -17.22 3.23 18.20
C ILE A 149 -16.94 4.71 18.39
N VAL A 150 -16.06 5.29 17.56
CA VAL A 150 -15.69 6.71 17.62
C VAL A 150 -16.92 7.60 17.40
N ASN A 151 -17.83 7.21 16.51
CA ASN A 151 -19.05 7.97 16.25
C ASN A 151 -20.06 7.94 17.40
N GLN A 152 -20.10 6.86 18.18
CA GLN A 152 -21.07 6.65 19.25
C GLN A 152 -20.59 7.07 20.64
N ASP A 153 -19.29 7.00 20.91
CA ASP A 153 -18.72 7.23 22.24
C ASP A 153 -17.70 8.37 22.23
N SER A 154 -18.06 9.52 22.83
CA SER A 154 -17.18 10.69 22.95
C SER A 154 -16.12 10.57 24.03
N GLN A 155 -16.14 9.50 24.83
CA GLN A 155 -15.24 9.24 25.95
C GLN A 155 -14.35 8.00 25.73
N VAL A 156 -14.27 7.52 24.49
CA VAL A 156 -13.43 6.37 24.15
C VAL A 156 -11.94 6.68 24.40
N ASP A 157 -11.19 5.68 24.85
CA ASP A 157 -9.75 5.79 25.03
C ASP A 157 -9.06 5.90 23.66
N THR A 158 -8.72 7.14 23.30
CA THR A 158 -8.08 7.47 22.03
C THR A 158 -6.67 6.92 21.88
N SER A 159 -5.98 6.60 22.99
CA SER A 159 -4.66 5.96 22.96
C SER A 159 -4.80 4.48 22.61
N GLU A 160 -5.76 3.79 23.22
CA GLU A 160 -6.10 2.40 22.87
C GLU A 160 -6.55 2.31 21.41
N LEU A 161 -7.43 3.21 20.97
CA LEU A 161 -7.87 3.27 19.57
C LEU A 161 -6.73 3.50 18.58
N TYR A 162 -5.79 4.41 18.90
CA TYR A 162 -4.65 4.66 18.03
C TYR A 162 -3.74 3.42 17.93
N ALA A 163 -3.51 2.71 19.03
CA ALA A 163 -2.75 1.46 19.02
C ALA A 163 -3.46 0.38 18.20
N GLN A 164 -4.78 0.24 18.35
CA GLN A 164 -5.59 -0.71 17.57
C GLN A 164 -5.62 -0.34 16.08
N LEU A 165 -5.70 0.94 15.73
CA LEU A 165 -5.67 1.40 14.35
C LEU A 165 -4.35 1.02 13.69
N ASN A 166 -3.22 1.27 14.36
CA ASN A 166 -1.91 0.86 13.88
C ASN A 166 -1.84 -0.67 13.70
N ALA A 167 -2.40 -1.45 14.64
CA ALA A 167 -2.41 -2.91 14.56
C ALA A 167 -3.23 -3.44 13.36
N ILE A 168 -4.36 -2.81 13.03
CA ILE A 168 -5.15 -3.13 11.82
C ILE A 168 -4.32 -2.95 10.55
N GLU A 169 -3.42 -1.96 10.55
CA GLU A 169 -2.60 -1.59 9.41
C GLU A 169 -1.35 -2.48 9.23
N ILE A 170 -1.10 -3.45 10.14
CA ILE A 170 0.05 -4.37 10.08
C ILE A 170 -0.19 -5.53 9.10
N CYS A 171 0.88 -5.87 8.37
CA CYS A 171 1.01 -6.80 7.26
C CYS A 171 0.62 -6.31 5.87
N ARG A 172 1.66 -5.98 5.11
CA ARG A 172 1.67 -5.89 3.65
C ARG A 172 2.86 -6.70 3.16
N PRO A 173 2.63 -7.74 2.36
CA PRO A 173 3.73 -8.56 1.90
C PRO A 173 4.56 -7.82 0.86
N ALA A 174 5.80 -7.50 1.26
CA ALA A 174 6.70 -6.70 0.45
C ALA A 174 6.95 -7.32 -0.94
N ARG A 175 7.06 -8.66 -1.03
CA ARG A 175 7.32 -9.33 -2.32
C ARG A 175 6.15 -9.22 -3.29
N THR A 176 4.93 -9.38 -2.79
CA THR A 176 3.72 -9.15 -3.61
C THR A 176 3.71 -7.75 -4.20
N MET A 177 4.10 -6.75 -3.41
CA MET A 177 4.15 -5.36 -3.86
C MET A 177 5.24 -5.10 -4.88
N THR A 178 6.46 -5.57 -4.61
CA THR A 178 7.57 -5.49 -5.57
C THR A 178 7.23 -6.23 -6.86
N TYR A 179 6.55 -7.37 -6.78
CA TYR A 179 6.08 -8.10 -7.96
C TYR A 179 5.14 -7.25 -8.82
N VAL A 180 4.12 -6.62 -8.22
CA VAL A 180 3.18 -5.73 -8.93
C VAL A 180 3.94 -4.60 -9.64
N GLU A 181 4.90 -3.96 -8.96
CA GLU A 181 5.74 -2.93 -9.57
C GLU A 181 6.56 -3.47 -10.74
N THR A 182 7.12 -4.68 -10.59
CA THR A 182 7.88 -5.36 -11.65
C THR A 182 6.99 -5.71 -12.85
N VAL A 183 5.70 -6.02 -12.65
CA VAL A 183 4.74 -6.19 -13.75
C VAL A 183 4.60 -4.92 -14.57
N PHE A 184 4.51 -3.76 -13.91
CA PHE A 184 4.44 -2.47 -14.61
C PHE A 184 5.76 -2.16 -15.34
N GLU A 185 6.91 -2.45 -14.73
CA GLU A 185 8.21 -2.32 -15.41
C GLU A 185 8.30 -3.24 -16.64
N ALA A 186 7.86 -4.49 -16.50
CA ALA A 186 7.85 -5.49 -17.57
C ALA A 186 7.01 -5.03 -18.77
N PHE A 187 5.86 -4.40 -18.52
CA PHE A 187 5.03 -3.81 -19.58
C PHE A 187 5.84 -2.87 -20.48
N LYS A 188 6.63 -1.98 -19.87
CA LYS A 188 7.50 -1.05 -20.59
C LYS A 188 8.69 -1.77 -21.25
N HIS A 189 9.37 -2.62 -20.51
CA HIS A 189 10.61 -3.28 -20.94
C HIS A 189 10.38 -4.19 -22.15
N HIS A 190 9.36 -5.05 -22.06
CA HIS A 190 9.00 -6.03 -23.09
C HIS A 190 8.07 -5.46 -24.16
N LYS A 191 7.69 -4.18 -24.05
CA LYS A 191 6.81 -3.46 -24.99
C LYS A 191 5.52 -4.24 -25.25
N TRP A 192 4.88 -4.70 -24.18
CA TRP A 192 3.63 -5.44 -24.31
C TRP A 192 2.56 -4.58 -24.97
N ASN A 193 1.67 -5.25 -25.71
CA ASN A 193 0.68 -4.56 -26.53
C ASN A 193 -0.47 -3.97 -25.70
N ASP A 194 -1.33 -3.22 -26.37
CA ASP A 194 -2.48 -2.56 -25.76
C ASP A 194 -3.44 -3.54 -25.07
N LYS A 195 -3.63 -4.76 -25.58
CA LYS A 195 -4.49 -5.75 -24.91
C LYS A 195 -3.98 -6.09 -23.51
N VAL A 196 -2.67 -6.31 -23.38
CA VAL A 196 -2.01 -6.56 -22.10
C VAL A 196 -2.14 -5.34 -21.17
N ARG A 197 -1.99 -4.12 -21.69
CA ARG A 197 -2.25 -2.88 -20.93
C ARG A 197 -3.65 -2.88 -20.30
N GLN A 198 -4.67 -3.25 -21.09
CA GLN A 198 -6.05 -3.27 -20.62
C GLN A 198 -6.26 -4.30 -19.50
N GLU A 199 -5.69 -5.50 -19.64
CA GLU A 199 -5.77 -6.56 -18.63
C GLU A 199 -5.09 -6.15 -17.32
N ILE A 200 -3.89 -5.53 -17.39
CA ILE A 200 -3.19 -4.98 -16.22
C ILE A 200 -4.06 -3.94 -15.50
N LEU A 201 -4.67 -3.01 -16.25
CA LEU A 201 -5.55 -2.00 -15.69
C LEU A 201 -6.80 -2.61 -15.04
N PHE A 202 -7.39 -3.61 -15.67
CA PHE A 202 -8.54 -4.33 -15.12
C PHE A 202 -8.20 -5.02 -13.81
N VAL A 203 -7.10 -5.78 -13.75
CA VAL A 203 -6.65 -6.45 -12.53
C VAL A 203 -6.33 -5.43 -11.44
N THR A 204 -5.60 -4.36 -11.76
CA THR A 204 -5.26 -3.30 -10.79
C THR A 204 -6.51 -2.61 -10.23
N TYR A 205 -7.48 -2.28 -11.09
CA TYR A 205 -8.76 -1.72 -10.65
C TYR A 205 -9.53 -2.70 -9.75
N SER A 206 -9.55 -3.98 -10.13
CA SER A 206 -10.21 -5.04 -9.35
C SER A 206 -9.56 -5.22 -7.98
N MET A 207 -8.24 -5.07 -7.87
CA MET A 207 -7.53 -5.04 -6.60
C MET A 207 -8.02 -3.87 -5.74
N PHE A 208 -8.14 -2.67 -6.29
CA PHE A 208 -8.65 -1.52 -5.52
C PHE A 208 -10.11 -1.73 -5.11
N GLU A 209 -10.94 -2.30 -5.99
CA GLU A 209 -12.37 -2.49 -5.76
C GLU A 209 -12.72 -3.67 -4.85
N PHE A 210 -12.01 -4.79 -4.88
CA PHE A 210 -12.41 -5.96 -4.10
C PHE A 210 -11.59 -6.12 -2.83
N VAL A 211 -10.30 -5.77 -2.92
CA VAL A 211 -9.34 -6.05 -1.87
C VAL A 211 -9.22 -4.87 -0.92
N ILE A 212 -9.11 -3.65 -1.44
CA ILE A 212 -8.90 -2.44 -0.63
C ILE A 212 -10.22 -1.73 -0.27
N LYS A 213 -11.31 -2.03 -1.00
CA LYS A 213 -12.58 -1.29 -0.90
C LYS A 213 -13.08 -1.13 0.53
N LYS A 214 -13.33 0.15 0.86
CA LYS A 214 -13.77 0.67 2.17
C LYS A 214 -12.71 0.64 3.28
N GLU A 215 -11.53 0.06 3.03
CA GLU A 215 -10.40 0.14 3.95
C GLU A 215 -9.48 1.31 3.56
N PHE A 216 -9.99 2.55 3.59
CA PHE A 216 -9.23 3.74 3.23
C PHE A 216 -8.29 4.18 4.36
N SER A 217 -7.36 3.31 4.76
CA SER A 217 -6.25 3.63 5.66
C SER A 217 -5.18 4.43 4.93
N THR A 218 -4.37 5.21 5.67
CA THR A 218 -3.23 5.93 5.07
C THR A 218 -2.36 4.99 4.25
N PRO A 219 -1.95 3.81 4.77
CA PRO A 219 -1.12 2.90 3.99
C PRO A 219 -1.84 2.39 2.72
N ASN A 220 -3.15 2.14 2.74
CA ASN A 220 -3.90 1.73 1.54
C ASN A 220 -4.01 2.85 0.51
N LEU A 221 -4.30 4.08 0.93
CA LEU A 221 -4.36 5.24 0.04
C LEU A 221 -3.00 5.46 -0.65
N LEU A 222 -1.91 5.45 0.12
CA LEU A 222 -0.55 5.59 -0.40
C LEU A 222 -0.18 4.44 -1.34
N LEU A 223 -0.62 3.21 -1.05
CA LEU A 223 -0.40 2.06 -1.92
C LEU A 223 -1.05 2.24 -3.28
N MET A 224 -2.35 2.59 -3.27
CA MET A 224 -3.11 2.78 -4.51
C MET A 224 -2.47 3.88 -5.37
N LEU A 225 -2.10 5.00 -4.76
CA LEU A 225 -1.46 6.11 -5.44
C LEU A 225 -0.06 5.75 -5.96
N SER A 226 0.71 4.98 -5.19
CA SER A 226 2.03 4.49 -5.61
C SER A 226 1.91 3.57 -6.82
N MET A 227 0.96 2.62 -6.81
CA MET A 227 0.69 1.78 -7.97
C MET A 227 0.27 2.62 -9.19
N MET A 228 -0.61 3.61 -9.03
CA MET A 228 -1.02 4.51 -10.11
C MET A 228 0.16 5.31 -10.68
N ARG A 229 1.03 5.81 -9.82
CA ARG A 229 2.25 6.51 -10.21
C ARG A 229 3.18 5.58 -11.00
N THR A 230 3.45 4.38 -10.50
CA THR A 230 4.32 3.39 -11.18
C THR A 230 3.72 2.96 -12.53
N MET A 231 2.39 2.79 -12.62
CA MET A 231 1.70 2.55 -13.89
C MET A 231 1.96 3.70 -14.89
N SER A 232 1.93 4.95 -14.43
CA SER A 232 2.15 6.11 -15.29
C SER A 232 3.61 6.25 -15.74
N GLU A 233 4.56 6.05 -14.82
CA GLU A 233 6.00 6.07 -15.10
C GLU A 233 6.42 4.98 -16.11
N ASN A 234 5.67 3.87 -16.14
CA ASN A 234 5.86 2.76 -17.05
C ASN A 234 4.95 2.76 -18.29
N GLY A 235 4.12 3.79 -18.47
CA GLY A 235 3.30 3.95 -19.67
C GLY A 235 2.06 3.04 -19.75
N VAL A 236 1.68 2.38 -18.65
CA VAL A 236 0.40 1.67 -18.52
C VAL A 236 -0.76 2.69 -18.51
N ILE A 237 -0.55 3.86 -17.90
CA ILE A 237 -1.39 5.04 -18.07
C ILE A 237 -0.54 6.22 -18.55
N PRO A 238 -1.12 7.23 -19.22
CA PRO A 238 -0.39 8.41 -19.68
C PRO A 238 0.21 9.24 -18.53
N LYS A 239 1.29 9.97 -18.84
CA LYS A 239 2.09 10.74 -17.86
C LYS A 239 1.40 12.01 -17.37
N GLU A 240 0.48 12.57 -18.15
CA GLU A 240 -0.34 13.72 -17.76
C GLU A 240 -1.16 13.45 -16.48
N ASN A 241 -1.44 12.18 -16.16
CA ASN A 241 -2.14 11.79 -14.95
C ASN A 241 -1.27 11.92 -13.67
N LEU A 242 0.06 12.03 -13.79
CA LEU A 242 0.96 12.11 -12.64
C LEU A 242 0.70 13.32 -11.75
N GLU A 243 0.28 14.45 -12.33
CA GLU A 243 0.00 15.67 -11.57
C GLU A 243 -1.15 15.45 -10.59
N ASP A 244 -2.25 14.88 -11.06
CA ASP A 244 -3.42 14.55 -10.22
C ASP A 244 -3.06 13.52 -9.15
N ILE A 245 -2.31 12.46 -9.51
CA ILE A 245 -1.86 11.42 -8.58
C ILE A 245 -0.99 12.04 -7.46
N ASN A 246 -0.01 12.86 -7.82
CA ASN A 246 0.90 13.49 -6.86
C ASN A 246 0.19 14.50 -5.95
N ARG A 247 -0.82 15.22 -6.47
CA ARG A 247 -1.66 16.11 -5.68
C ARG A 247 -2.40 15.36 -4.57
N VAL A 248 -3.04 14.24 -4.91
CA VAL A 248 -3.74 13.40 -3.92
C VAL A 248 -2.75 12.74 -2.96
N PHE A 249 -1.60 12.28 -3.46
CA PHE A 249 -0.53 11.71 -2.62
C PHE A 249 -0.07 12.68 -1.53
N THR A 250 0.20 13.93 -1.91
CA THR A 250 0.62 14.96 -0.96
C THR A 250 -0.46 15.20 0.11
N ARG A 251 -1.73 15.28 -0.29
CA ARG A 251 -2.87 15.44 0.64
C ARG A 251 -2.98 14.28 1.64
N VAL A 252 -2.77 13.03 1.21
CA VAL A 252 -2.79 11.87 2.10
C VAL A 252 -1.67 11.96 3.14
N VAL A 253 -0.46 12.33 2.72
CA VAL A 253 0.69 12.51 3.63
C VAL A 253 0.44 13.65 4.62
N ASP A 254 -0.07 14.79 4.14
CA ASP A 254 -0.37 15.95 4.98
C ASP A 254 -1.47 15.64 6.00
N GLN A 255 -2.50 14.89 5.60
CA GLN A 255 -3.57 14.45 6.50
C GLN A 255 -3.04 13.51 7.59
N GLU A 256 -2.20 12.53 7.26
CA GLU A 256 -1.61 11.64 8.25
C GLU A 256 -0.74 12.40 9.25
N LYS A 257 0.04 13.38 8.76
CA LYS A 257 0.84 14.25 9.61
C LYS A 257 -0.04 15.06 10.56
N TYR A 258 -1.09 15.71 10.03
CA TYR A 258 -2.05 16.46 10.83
C TYR A 258 -2.72 15.58 11.90
N PHE A 259 -3.16 14.38 11.53
CA PHE A 259 -3.75 13.42 12.44
C PHE A 259 -2.80 13.07 13.60
N ARG A 260 -1.56 12.69 13.29
CA ARG A 260 -0.56 12.34 14.32
C ARG A 260 -0.18 13.52 15.21
N ASP A 261 0.01 14.69 14.64
CA ASP A 261 0.38 15.89 15.39
C ASP A 261 -0.74 16.32 16.35
N THR A 262 -2.00 16.11 15.97
CA THR A 262 -3.18 16.46 16.77
C THR A 262 -3.47 15.45 17.89
N LEU A 263 -3.00 14.20 17.76
CA LEU A 263 -3.12 13.19 18.81
C LEU A 263 -2.08 13.31 19.93
N ARG A 264 -1.11 14.23 19.83
CA ARG A 264 -0.09 14.49 20.85
C ARG A 264 -0.67 14.97 22.19
N ASP A 265 0.17 14.91 23.22
CA ASP A 265 -0.21 15.27 24.59
C ASP A 265 -0.73 16.71 24.72
N GLY A 266 -1.72 16.91 25.60
CA GLY A 266 -2.28 18.23 25.91
C GLY A 266 -3.66 18.53 25.29
N LYS A 267 -4.18 17.65 24.42
CA LYS A 267 -5.55 17.73 23.87
C LYS A 267 -6.57 16.99 24.74
N SER A 268 -7.78 17.55 24.84
CA SER A 268 -8.91 16.90 25.53
C SER A 268 -9.36 15.64 24.80
N ALA A 269 -10.01 14.72 25.52
CA ALA A 269 -10.54 13.49 24.92
C ALA A 269 -11.53 13.77 23.78
N GLU A 270 -12.38 14.79 23.94
CA GLU A 270 -13.36 15.20 22.93
C GLU A 270 -12.71 15.74 21.65
N GLU A 271 -11.66 16.57 21.77
CA GLU A 271 -10.87 17.02 20.60
C GLU A 271 -10.22 15.85 19.87
N LYS A 272 -9.66 14.88 20.60
CA LYS A 272 -9.03 13.70 20.01
C LYS A 272 -10.06 12.81 19.30
N VAL A 273 -11.23 12.58 19.90
CA VAL A 273 -12.33 11.84 19.24
C VAL A 273 -12.80 12.55 17.98
N THR A 274 -12.93 13.87 18.02
CA THR A 274 -13.30 14.69 16.84
C THR A 274 -12.27 14.52 15.73
N THR A 275 -10.98 14.53 16.08
CA THR A 275 -9.87 14.29 15.16
C THR A 275 -9.98 12.92 14.48
N PHE A 276 -10.33 11.85 15.21
CA PHE A 276 -10.59 10.54 14.61
C PHE A 276 -11.77 10.55 13.62
N LYS A 277 -12.88 11.23 13.95
CA LYS A 277 -14.05 11.34 13.05
C LYS A 277 -13.68 12.04 11.75
N GLU A 278 -13.02 13.19 11.87
CA GLU A 278 -12.55 13.99 10.74
C GLU A 278 -11.56 13.19 9.88
N ASP A 279 -10.60 12.51 10.51
CA ASP A 279 -9.62 11.68 9.80
C ASP A 279 -10.27 10.55 9.00
N PHE A 280 -11.22 9.82 9.60
CA PHE A 280 -11.96 8.78 8.87
C PHE A 280 -12.76 9.35 7.71
N GLN A 281 -13.44 10.49 7.89
CA GLN A 281 -14.20 11.12 6.83
C GLN A 281 -13.31 11.59 5.68
N VAL A 282 -12.25 12.33 5.98
CA VAL A 282 -11.32 12.88 4.96
C VAL A 282 -10.64 11.74 4.20
N LYS A 283 -10.26 10.66 4.87
CA LYS A 283 -9.70 9.47 4.22
C LYS A 283 -10.72 8.75 3.36
N ASP A 284 -11.99 8.67 3.76
CA ASP A 284 -13.05 8.10 2.94
C ASP A 284 -13.27 8.94 1.67
N GLU A 285 -13.27 10.28 1.78
CA GLU A 285 -13.36 11.19 0.63
C GLU A 285 -12.19 11.01 -0.35
N MET A 286 -10.96 10.99 0.15
CA MET A 286 -9.76 10.74 -0.66
C MET A 286 -9.78 9.34 -1.29
N GLY A 287 -10.26 8.33 -0.56
CA GLY A 287 -10.46 6.98 -1.07
C GLY A 287 -11.42 6.94 -2.25
N GLN A 288 -12.55 7.64 -2.16
CA GLN A 288 -13.50 7.75 -3.28
C GLN A 288 -12.90 8.52 -4.46
N GLU A 289 -12.13 9.58 -4.21
CA GLU A 289 -11.42 10.32 -5.27
C GLU A 289 -10.48 9.39 -6.06
N ILE A 290 -9.64 8.61 -5.36
CA ILE A 290 -8.73 7.62 -5.98
C ILE A 290 -9.50 6.57 -6.77
N MET A 291 -10.59 6.03 -6.21
CA MET A 291 -11.43 5.04 -6.90
C MET A 291 -12.05 5.60 -8.17
N ASN A 292 -12.47 6.87 -8.15
CA ASN A 292 -13.01 7.55 -9.32
C ASN A 292 -11.93 7.78 -10.38
N MET A 293 -10.75 8.24 -9.99
CA MET A 293 -9.60 8.36 -10.90
C MET A 293 -9.29 7.03 -11.59
N MET A 294 -9.17 5.95 -10.81
CA MET A 294 -8.86 4.62 -11.36
C MET A 294 -10.00 4.09 -12.27
N ARG A 295 -11.26 4.35 -11.92
CA ARG A 295 -12.41 4.02 -12.78
C ARG A 295 -12.36 4.78 -14.10
N GLU A 296 -12.01 6.06 -14.07
CA GLU A 296 -11.84 6.86 -15.29
C GLU A 296 -10.69 6.36 -16.15
N TYR A 297 -9.57 5.96 -15.54
CA TYR A 297 -8.45 5.36 -16.25
C TYR A 297 -8.82 4.03 -16.89
N ARG A 298 -9.52 3.13 -16.17
CA ARG A 298 -10.08 1.90 -16.74
C ARG A 298 -10.99 2.21 -17.93
N ARG A 299 -11.95 3.11 -17.78
CA ARG A 299 -12.88 3.48 -18.86
C ARG A 299 -12.16 4.04 -20.10
N ARG A 300 -11.13 4.86 -19.90
CA ARG A 300 -10.43 5.54 -20.99
C ARG A 300 -9.39 4.65 -21.67
N TYR A 301 -8.69 3.81 -20.92
CA TYR A 301 -7.52 3.07 -21.39
C TYR A 301 -7.71 1.55 -21.44
N ALA A 302 -8.82 1.03 -20.88
CA ALA A 302 -9.24 -0.36 -20.89
C ALA A 302 -10.76 -0.51 -21.18
N PRO A 303 -11.27 0.06 -22.30
CA PRO A 303 -12.70 0.08 -22.58
C PRO A 303 -13.28 -1.33 -22.79
N ASP A 304 -12.50 -2.29 -23.28
CA ASP A 304 -12.96 -3.66 -23.56
C ASP A 304 -13.30 -4.45 -22.28
N PHE A 305 -12.91 -3.91 -21.13
CA PHE A 305 -13.19 -4.46 -19.82
C PHE A 305 -14.01 -3.49 -18.97
N SER A 306 -14.80 -2.57 -19.54
CA SER A 306 -15.46 -1.48 -18.78
C SER A 306 -16.96 -1.66 -18.49
N GLU A 307 -17.51 -2.86 -18.76
CA GLU A 307 -18.85 -3.26 -18.34
C GLU A 307 -18.94 -3.62 -16.85
#